data_AF-A0A975AMZ1-F1
#
_entry.id   AF-A0A975AMZ1-F1
#
_cell.length_a   1.000
_cell.length_b   1.000
_cell.length_c   1.000
_cell.angle_alpha   90.00
_cell.angle_beta   90.00
_cell.angle_gamma   90.00
#
_symmetry.space_group_name_H-M   'P 1'
#
loop_
_entity.id
_entity.type
_entity.pdbx_description
1 polymer ?
#
loop_
_entity_poly.entity_id
_entity_poly.type
_entity_poly.pdbx_seq_one_letter_code
_entity_poly.pdbx_strand_id
1 'polypeptide(L)'
;MVPVKVKSLFILAILPVLLQGCAKGKGLPERNDALIGKVRDKFEQDIRANGLKLFTYSLMRSGVEAQNAPIRPAQQHHQPQQKTGRQDQDNTLEQWEQQVELGLANTLKMNGYCRDGYIEISRLVESDRAEIRGECKEGASEEDRRHFTSQR
;
A
#
# COMPACT_ATOMS: atom_id res chain seq x y z
N MET A 1 1.06 -59.54 54.53
CA MET A 1 2.37 -59.22 53.92
C MET A 1 2.33 -59.59 52.44
N VAL A 2 2.95 -58.74 51.62
CA VAL A 2 2.63 -58.45 50.21
C VAL A 2 3.41 -59.33 49.23
N PRO A 3 2.84 -59.83 48.12
CA PRO A 3 3.63 -60.27 46.98
C PRO A 3 4.04 -59.06 46.13
N VAL A 4 5.35 -58.82 46.03
CA VAL A 4 5.96 -57.80 45.18
C VAL A 4 5.87 -58.23 43.72
N LYS A 5 5.21 -57.41 42.89
CA LYS A 5 5.06 -57.65 41.45
C LYS A 5 6.27 -57.06 40.73
N VAL A 6 7.05 -57.92 40.10
CA VAL A 6 8.23 -57.58 39.30
C VAL A 6 7.79 -56.77 38.08
N LYS A 7 8.15 -55.48 38.02
CA LYS A 7 7.96 -54.67 36.81
C LYS A 7 9.22 -54.76 35.97
N SER A 8 9.15 -55.61 34.95
CA SER A 8 10.20 -55.78 33.95
C SER A 8 10.32 -54.52 33.10
N LEU A 9 11.53 -54.00 33.03
CA LEU A 9 12.00 -52.95 32.13
C LEU A 9 11.70 -53.31 30.67
N PHE A 10 11.08 -52.38 29.93
CA PHE A 10 11.19 -52.30 28.47
C PHE A 10 11.47 -50.86 28.05
N ILE A 11 12.78 -50.59 27.89
CA ILE A 11 13.42 -50.04 26.69
C ILE A 11 12.76 -48.81 26.03
N LEU A 12 13.45 -47.69 26.25
CA LEU A 12 13.82 -46.59 25.33
C LEU A 12 13.40 -46.67 23.84
N ALA A 13 13.24 -45.48 23.25
CA ALA A 13 12.87 -45.16 21.85
C ALA A 13 11.34 -45.08 21.67
N ILE A 14 10.74 -43.98 21.20
CA ILE A 14 11.07 -43.20 20.01
C ILE A 14 10.49 -41.79 20.23
N LEU A 15 11.35 -40.78 20.34
CA LEU A 15 10.95 -39.38 20.24
C LEU A 15 11.88 -38.66 19.26
N PRO A 16 11.65 -38.73 17.93
CA PRO A 16 12.12 -37.70 17.05
C PRO A 16 11.08 -36.59 17.09
N VAL A 17 11.43 -35.58 17.88
CA VAL A 17 11.13 -34.16 17.67
C VAL A 17 10.65 -33.91 16.24
N LEU A 18 9.40 -33.51 16.11
CA LEU A 18 8.84 -32.90 14.91
C LEU A 18 9.70 -31.66 14.60
N LEU A 19 10.63 -31.81 13.66
CA LEU A 19 11.34 -30.70 13.04
C LEU A 19 10.29 -29.80 12.41
N GLN A 20 10.04 -28.68 13.09
CA GLN A 20 9.22 -27.58 12.60
C GLN A 20 9.77 -27.14 11.25
N GLY A 21 8.92 -27.21 10.22
CA GLY A 21 9.25 -26.75 8.89
C GLY A 21 9.65 -25.28 8.91
N CYS A 22 10.74 -24.95 8.23
CA CYS A 22 11.01 -23.59 7.81
C CYS A 22 9.91 -23.19 6.82
N ALA A 23 8.83 -22.57 7.32
CA ALA A 23 8.00 -21.75 6.47
C ALA A 23 8.89 -20.60 6.00
N LYS A 24 9.46 -20.75 4.80
CA LYS A 24 10.06 -19.65 4.04
C LYS A 24 8.93 -18.66 3.83
N GLY A 25 8.82 -17.70 4.75
CA GLY A 25 7.89 -16.59 4.64
C GLY A 25 8.05 -16.02 3.25
N LYS A 26 6.95 -16.00 2.50
CA LYS A 26 6.89 -15.32 1.21
C LYS A 26 7.49 -13.95 1.45
N GLY A 27 8.64 -13.71 0.79
CA GLY A 27 9.42 -12.50 0.97
C GLY A 27 8.49 -11.31 0.87
N LEU A 28 8.69 -10.38 1.80
CA LEU A 28 8.11 -9.05 1.77
C LEU A 28 8.16 -8.50 0.33
N PRO A 29 7.19 -7.65 -0.07
CA PRO A 29 7.20 -7.02 -1.40
C PRO A 29 8.60 -6.53 -1.69
N GLU A 30 9.14 -7.00 -2.80
CA GLU A 30 10.51 -6.76 -3.25
C GLU A 30 10.79 -5.27 -3.10
N ARG A 31 11.71 -4.93 -2.18
CA ARG A 31 12.12 -3.55 -1.96
C ARG A 31 12.76 -3.09 -3.26
N ASN A 32 12.00 -2.36 -4.08
CA ASN A 32 12.49 -1.82 -5.33
C ASN A 32 13.41 -0.64 -5.02
N ASP A 33 14.68 -0.96 -4.75
CA ASP A 33 15.74 0.01 -4.48
C ASP A 33 15.96 1.01 -5.64
N ALA A 34 15.44 0.72 -6.84
CA ALA A 34 15.60 1.58 -8.01
C ALA A 34 14.92 2.95 -7.87
N LEU A 35 13.97 3.08 -6.94
CA LEU A 35 13.15 4.29 -6.74
C LEU A 35 13.48 5.08 -5.46
N ILE A 36 14.38 4.57 -4.61
CA ILE A 36 14.80 5.27 -3.38
C ILE A 36 15.40 6.63 -3.72
N GLY A 37 14.81 7.70 -3.19
CA GLY A 37 15.22 9.09 -3.45
C GLY A 37 14.80 9.65 -4.82
N LYS A 38 14.21 8.82 -5.70
CA LYS A 38 13.77 9.22 -7.05
C LYS A 38 12.27 9.48 -7.15
N VAL A 39 11.56 9.46 -6.03
CA VAL A 39 10.13 9.68 -5.96
C VAL A 39 9.81 10.61 -4.80
N ARG A 40 8.90 11.54 -5.01
CA ARG A 40 8.34 12.42 -3.99
C ARG A 40 6.85 12.18 -3.90
N ASP A 41 6.35 11.92 -2.71
CA ASP A 41 4.93 11.84 -2.43
C ASP A 41 4.42 13.10 -1.72
N LYS A 42 3.13 13.37 -1.91
CA LYS A 42 2.39 14.42 -1.22
C LYS A 42 1.03 13.86 -0.80
N PHE A 43 0.62 14.15 0.42
CA PHE A 43 -0.72 13.82 0.92
C PHE A 43 -1.40 15.09 1.39
N GLU A 44 -2.51 15.43 0.76
CA GLU A 44 -3.37 16.55 1.14
C GLU A 44 -4.68 16.00 1.69
N GLN A 45 -5.17 16.62 2.76
CA GLN A 45 -6.36 16.19 3.49
C GLN A 45 -7.31 17.37 3.67
N ASP A 46 -8.61 17.12 3.56
CA ASP A 46 -9.65 18.13 3.74
C ASP A 46 -10.85 17.55 4.49
N ILE A 47 -11.19 18.17 5.62
CA ILE A 47 -12.39 17.85 6.39
C ILE A 47 -13.43 18.93 6.10
N ARG A 48 -14.50 18.53 5.42
CA ARG A 48 -15.62 19.42 5.08
C ARG A 48 -16.46 19.74 6.32
N ALA A 49 -17.28 20.80 6.21
CA ALA A 49 -18.17 21.24 7.29
C ALA A 49 -19.15 20.14 7.75
N ASN A 50 -19.64 19.32 6.82
CA ASN A 50 -20.52 18.18 7.10
C ASN A 50 -19.79 16.96 7.70
N GLY A 51 -18.48 17.06 7.95
CA GLY A 51 -17.67 15.96 8.48
C GLY A 51 -17.15 14.99 7.42
N LEU A 52 -17.37 15.25 6.12
CA LEU A 52 -16.78 14.44 5.05
C LEU A 52 -15.25 14.58 5.06
N LYS A 53 -14.54 13.46 5.00
CA LYS A 53 -13.08 13.41 4.96
C LYS A 53 -12.63 13.09 3.54
N LEU A 54 -11.98 14.04 2.91
CA LEU A 54 -11.39 13.90 1.58
C LEU A 54 -9.87 13.88 1.67
N PHE A 55 -9.23 13.25 0.70
CA PHE A 55 -7.79 13.33 0.51
C PHE A 55 -7.40 13.37 -0.97
N THR A 56 -6.19 13.84 -1.21
CA THR A 56 -5.47 13.72 -2.48
C THR A 56 -4.07 13.20 -2.19
N TYR A 57 -3.71 12.08 -2.80
CA TYR A 57 -2.36 11.51 -2.75
C TYR A 57 -1.72 11.66 -4.12
N SER A 58 -0.57 12.34 -4.17
CA SER A 58 0.18 12.58 -5.40
C SER A 58 1.57 11.96 -5.29
N LEU A 59 2.02 11.30 -6.35
CA LEU A 59 3.36 10.72 -6.47
C LEU A 59 4.04 11.31 -7.70
N MET A 60 5.28 11.79 -7.57
CA MET A 60 6.02 12.41 -8.66
C MET A 60 7.43 11.81 -8.75
N ARG A 61 7.90 11.52 -9.98
CA ARG A 61 9.30 11.15 -10.20
C ARG A 61 10.20 12.37 -10.00
N SER A 62 11.20 12.24 -9.14
CA SER A 62 12.23 13.26 -8.90
C SER A 62 12.92 13.66 -10.20
N GLY A 63 13.10 14.96 -10.40
CA GLY A 63 13.72 15.52 -11.62
C GLY A 63 12.73 15.95 -12.69
N VAL A 64 11.43 15.67 -12.52
CA VAL A 64 10.36 16.27 -13.32
C VAL A 64 9.77 17.42 -12.50
N GLU A 65 9.95 18.66 -12.96
CA GLU A 65 9.26 19.80 -12.34
C GLU A 65 7.75 19.64 -12.51
N ALA A 66 7.03 19.79 -11.40
CA ALA A 66 5.57 19.83 -11.37
C ALA A 66 5.09 21.02 -12.22
N GLN A 67 4.85 20.81 -13.50
CA GLN A 67 4.12 21.78 -14.29
C GLN A 67 2.70 21.82 -13.70
N ASN A 68 2.30 22.99 -13.19
CA ASN A 68 0.98 23.30 -12.62
C ASN A 68 -0.15 23.21 -13.67
N ALA A 69 -0.11 22.22 -14.56
CA ALA A 69 -1.14 21.95 -15.52
C ALA A 69 -2.37 21.36 -14.81
N PRO A 70 -3.60 21.85 -15.10
CA PRO A 70 -4.81 21.30 -14.53
C PRO A 70 -4.93 19.81 -14.80
N ILE A 71 -5.10 19.03 -13.73
CA ILE A 71 -5.33 17.58 -13.78
C ILE A 71 -6.73 17.36 -14.37
N ARG A 72 -6.78 16.90 -15.62
CA ARG A 72 -8.02 16.49 -16.27
C ARG A 72 -8.21 14.99 -16.01
N PRO A 73 -9.38 14.52 -15.56
CA PRO A 73 -9.63 13.10 -15.41
C PRO A 73 -9.39 12.40 -16.75
N ALA A 74 -8.55 11.38 -16.77
CA ALA A 74 -8.31 10.59 -17.97
C ALA A 74 -9.60 9.85 -18.34
N GLN A 75 -10.31 10.32 -19.38
CA GLN A 75 -11.31 9.52 -20.05
C GLN A 75 -10.56 8.40 -20.77
N GLN A 76 -10.86 7.14 -20.44
CA GLN A 76 -10.26 5.95 -21.04
C GLN A 76 -10.46 5.94 -22.56
N HIS A 77 -9.51 6.51 -23.31
CA HIS A 77 -9.46 6.39 -24.77
C HIS A 77 -8.27 5.49 -25.13
N HIS A 78 -8.56 4.21 -25.32
CA HIS A 78 -7.61 3.23 -25.86
C HIS A 78 -7.35 3.58 -27.34
N GLN A 79 -6.20 4.17 -27.66
CA GLN A 79 -5.69 4.22 -29.04
C GLN A 79 -4.64 3.12 -29.28
N PRO A 80 -4.70 2.38 -30.39
CA PRO A 80 -3.74 1.32 -30.67
C PRO A 80 -2.52 1.86 -31.43
N GLN A 81 -1.36 1.95 -30.76
CA GLN A 81 -0.08 2.25 -31.43
C GLN A 81 0.97 1.14 -31.21
N GLN A 82 1.43 0.60 -32.35
CA GLN A 82 2.62 -0.19 -32.71
C GLN A 82 3.33 -1.10 -31.67
N LYS A 83 3.65 -2.34 -32.11
CA LYS A 83 3.77 -3.56 -31.29
C LYS A 83 5.19 -4.03 -30.87
N THR A 84 6.25 -3.23 -30.97
CA THR A 84 7.61 -3.75 -30.71
C THR A 84 8.35 -3.16 -29.50
N GLY A 85 7.83 -2.11 -28.84
CA GLY A 85 8.36 -1.57 -27.56
C GLY A 85 7.36 -1.55 -26.41
N ARG A 86 6.18 -2.14 -26.62
CA ARG A 86 5.01 -2.01 -25.74
C ARG A 86 5.15 -2.78 -24.42
N GLN A 87 5.80 -3.94 -24.47
CA GLN A 87 5.89 -4.85 -23.33
C GLN A 87 6.75 -4.30 -22.18
N ASP A 88 7.87 -3.64 -22.49
CA ASP A 88 8.74 -3.05 -21.47
C ASP A 88 8.11 -1.78 -20.86
N GLN A 89 7.40 -1.00 -21.68
CA GLN A 89 6.70 0.20 -21.23
C GLN A 89 5.48 -0.14 -20.37
N ASP A 90 4.70 -1.15 -20.75
CA ASP A 90 3.55 -1.64 -19.98
C ASP A 90 4.00 -2.18 -18.61
N ASN A 91 5.09 -2.96 -18.54
CA ASN A 91 5.66 -3.45 -17.28
C ASN A 91 6.14 -2.30 -16.38
N THR A 92 6.73 -1.25 -16.97
CA THR A 92 7.17 -0.07 -16.20
C THR A 92 5.99 0.69 -15.61
N LEU A 93 4.88 0.81 -16.35
CA LEU A 93 3.67 1.48 -15.87
C LEU A 93 2.98 0.68 -14.77
N GLU A 94 2.89 -0.65 -14.91
CA GLU A 94 2.33 -1.53 -13.88
C GLU A 94 3.12 -1.45 -12.57
N GLN A 95 4.46 -1.48 -12.66
CA GLN A 95 5.32 -1.28 -11.48
C GLN A 95 5.11 0.09 -10.84
N TRP A 96 4.92 1.14 -11.66
CA TRP A 96 4.62 2.47 -11.16
C TRP A 96 3.28 2.52 -10.42
N GLU A 97 2.22 1.95 -10.99
CA GLU A 97 0.92 1.83 -10.34
C GLU A 97 1.00 1.12 -8.99
N GLN A 98 1.73 0.00 -8.91
CA GLN A 98 1.95 -0.73 -7.66
C GLN A 98 2.62 0.14 -6.59
N GLN A 99 3.54 1.03 -6.98
CA GLN A 99 4.17 1.97 -6.04
C GLN A 99 3.21 3.04 -5.55
N VAL A 100 2.33 3.54 -6.43
CA VAL A 100 1.28 4.49 -6.04
C VAL A 100 0.36 3.85 -4.99
N GLU A 101 -0.09 2.62 -5.23
CA GLU A 101 -0.92 1.88 -4.27
C GLU A 101 -0.22 1.65 -2.94
N LEU A 102 1.03 1.19 -2.97
CA LEU A 102 1.81 0.92 -1.77
C LEU A 102 2.05 2.20 -0.97
N GLY A 103 2.38 3.30 -1.65
CA GLY A 103 2.61 4.60 -1.04
C GLY A 103 1.35 5.18 -0.38
N LEU A 104 0.21 5.12 -1.07
CA LEU A 104 -1.07 5.53 -0.52
C LEU A 104 -1.47 4.69 0.70
N ALA A 105 -1.39 3.35 0.58
CA ALA A 105 -1.72 2.44 1.67
C ALA A 105 -0.85 2.68 2.91
N ASN A 106 0.46 2.88 2.72
CA ASN A 106 1.37 3.20 3.82
C ASN A 106 1.06 4.56 4.44
N THR A 107 0.81 5.59 3.62
CA THR A 107 0.47 6.93 4.09
C THR A 107 -0.76 6.92 4.98
N LEU A 108 -1.86 6.31 4.50
CA LEU A 108 -3.11 6.20 5.26
C LEU A 108 -2.94 5.38 6.54
N LYS A 109 -2.17 4.29 6.48
CA LYS A 109 -1.88 3.46 7.65
C LYS A 109 -1.09 4.23 8.70
N MET A 110 -0.11 5.05 8.29
CA MET A 110 0.75 5.78 9.23
C MET A 110 0.08 7.03 9.80
N ASN A 111 -0.69 7.77 9.01
CA ASN A 111 -1.34 8.99 9.47
C ASN A 111 -2.70 8.73 10.15
N GLY A 112 -3.31 7.56 9.93
CA GLY A 112 -4.61 7.20 10.51
C GLY A 112 -5.77 8.03 9.98
N TYR A 113 -5.62 8.68 8.83
CA TYR A 113 -6.62 9.59 8.29
C TYR A 113 -7.89 8.85 7.86
N CYS A 114 -7.81 7.73 7.13
CA CYS A 114 -8.99 6.89 6.86
C CYS A 114 -8.89 5.56 7.62
N ARG A 115 -9.70 5.38 8.66
CA ARG A 115 -9.67 4.19 9.53
C ARG A 115 -10.45 3.01 8.96
N ASP A 116 -11.60 3.29 8.35
CA ASP A 116 -12.50 2.24 7.83
C ASP A 116 -12.27 1.99 6.33
N GLY A 117 -11.15 2.49 5.81
CA GLY A 117 -10.80 2.51 4.39
C GLY A 117 -11.39 3.71 3.66
N TYR A 118 -11.27 3.71 2.34
CA TYR A 118 -11.71 4.82 1.50
C TYR A 118 -12.42 4.33 0.23
N ILE A 119 -13.07 5.27 -0.44
CA ILE A 119 -13.63 5.13 -1.78
C ILE A 119 -12.83 6.04 -2.71
N GLU A 120 -12.34 5.50 -3.81
CA GLU A 120 -11.65 6.29 -4.84
C GLU A 120 -12.67 7.14 -5.61
N ILE A 121 -12.41 8.45 -5.69
CA ILE A 121 -13.19 9.42 -6.46
C ILE A 121 -12.64 9.53 -7.87
N SER A 122 -11.31 9.61 -8.00
CA SER A 122 -10.63 9.72 -9.29
C SER A 122 -9.18 9.32 -9.21
N ARG A 123 -8.65 8.88 -10.35
CA ARG A 123 -7.24 8.53 -10.55
C ARG A 123 -6.68 9.11 -11.83
N LEU A 124 -5.43 9.55 -11.73
CA LEU A 124 -4.56 9.82 -12.86
C LEU A 124 -3.26 9.05 -12.63
N VAL A 125 -2.82 8.25 -13.59
CA VAL A 125 -1.49 7.63 -13.58
C VAL A 125 -0.84 7.87 -14.94
N GLU A 126 0.28 8.58 -14.91
CA GLU A 126 1.16 8.85 -16.04
C GLU A 126 2.57 8.34 -15.72
N SER A 127 3.47 8.35 -16.70
CA SER A 127 4.82 7.77 -16.57
C SER A 127 5.76 8.54 -15.62
N ASP A 128 5.37 9.75 -15.20
CA ASP A 128 6.13 10.66 -14.34
C ASP A 128 5.37 11.14 -13.10
N ARG A 129 4.05 11.04 -13.10
CA ARG A 129 3.20 11.42 -11.97
C ARG A 129 2.00 10.51 -11.80
N ALA A 130 1.48 10.46 -10.59
CA ALA A 130 0.20 9.86 -10.29
C ALA A 130 -0.54 10.69 -9.26
N GLU A 131 -1.87 10.64 -9.31
CA GLU A 131 -2.77 11.23 -8.33
C GLU A 131 -3.95 10.30 -8.07
N ILE A 132 -4.26 10.09 -6.79
CA ILE A 132 -5.46 9.41 -6.33
C ILE A 132 -6.21 10.36 -5.41
N ARG A 133 -7.48 10.59 -5.70
CA ARG A 133 -8.39 11.37 -4.85
C ARG A 133 -9.41 10.43 -4.24
N GLY A 134 -9.66 10.57 -2.95
CA GLY A 134 -10.55 9.66 -2.24
C GLY A 134 -11.35 10.31 -1.12
N GLU A 135 -12.37 9.59 -0.70
CA GLU A 135 -13.24 9.88 0.43
C GLU A 135 -13.10 8.77 1.47
N CYS A 136 -12.84 9.09 2.74
CA CYS A 136 -12.86 8.06 3.78
C CYS A 136 -14.28 7.52 3.97
N LYS A 137 -14.41 6.22 4.29
CA LYS A 137 -15.71 5.60 4.53
C LYS A 137 -16.37 6.07 5.83
N GLU A 138 -15.57 6.60 6.75
CA GLU A 138 -16.05 7.23 7.98
C GLU A 138 -16.00 8.76 7.92
N GLY A 139 -16.89 9.40 8.69
CA GLY A 139 -16.85 10.84 8.91
C GLY A 139 -15.79 11.26 9.93
N ALA A 140 -15.46 12.56 9.95
CA ALA A 140 -14.51 13.14 10.89
C ALA A 140 -15.02 13.08 12.32
N SER A 141 -14.23 12.47 13.21
CA SER A 141 -14.43 12.60 14.65
C SER A 141 -13.93 13.96 15.17
N GLU A 142 -14.23 14.27 16.43
CA GLU A 142 -13.70 15.48 17.07
C GLU A 142 -12.17 15.46 17.18
N GLU A 143 -11.57 14.28 17.35
CA GLU A 143 -10.13 14.06 17.32
C GLU A 143 -9.57 14.39 15.93
N ASP A 144 -10.21 13.89 14.87
CA ASP A 144 -9.81 14.17 13.48
C ASP A 144 -9.82 15.67 13.21
N ARG A 145 -10.86 16.37 13.66
CA ARG A 145 -10.95 17.84 13.55
C ARG A 145 -9.78 18.49 14.28
N ARG A 146 -9.44 18.08 15.49
CA ARG A 146 -8.31 18.68 16.22
C ARG A 146 -6.95 18.40 15.58
N HIS A 147 -6.78 17.23 14.95
CA HIS A 147 -5.47 16.80 14.43
C HIS A 147 -5.22 17.24 12.98
N PHE A 148 -6.28 17.36 12.17
CA PHE A 148 -6.16 17.59 10.72
C PHE A 148 -6.67 18.97 10.27
N THR A 149 -7.19 19.81 11.18
CA THR A 149 -7.55 21.21 10.87
C THR A 149 -6.33 22.12 10.87
N SER A 150 -5.47 22.02 9.85
CA SER A 150 -4.63 23.12 9.33
C SER A 150 -3.49 22.58 8.47
N GLN A 151 -3.76 22.30 7.19
CA GLN A 151 -2.72 22.31 6.16
C GLN A 151 -3.32 22.88 4.86
N ARG A 152 -3.48 24.21 4.82
CA ARG A 152 -3.62 24.96 3.56
C ARG A 152 -2.37 25.81 3.38
#